data_AF-E3LSS7-F1
#
_entry.id   AF-E3LSS7-F1
#
_cell.length_a   1.000
_cell.length_b   1.000
_cell.length_c   1.000
_cell.angle_alpha   90.00
_cell.angle_beta   90.00
_cell.angle_gamma   90.00
#
_symmetry.space_group_name_H-M   'P 1'
#
loop_
_entity.id
_entity.type
_entity.pdbx_description
1 polymer ?
#
loop_
_entity_poly.entity_id
_entity_poly.type
_entity_poly.pdbx_seq_one_letter_code
_entity_poly.pdbx_strand_id
1 'polypeptide(L)'
;MPRDDPITEEERRANSATDLIRMRLERLQQNIDKPAPIPTKKETLRAPKAPLEFVRNVVGSSAAAGSAEFHIYRNNRRKEQNRLDYIDAVAKKEELDEAYRQKVNKLEEEEQLKTAKKRAKRLRQKEAAKKRKMAKKEKDSDDSSSDDSDDSNSDSDDDDDSEKERKTEEEQGAEGWEEEKTGEQKNEEPIISA
;
A
#
# COMPACT_ATOMS: atom_id res chain seq x y z
N MET A 1 -15.67 23.40 -35.69
CA MET A 1 -14.66 22.61 -34.93
C MET A 1 -15.16 22.44 -33.50
N PRO A 2 -15.07 21.24 -32.91
CA PRO A 2 -15.36 21.06 -31.49
C PRO A 2 -14.40 21.93 -30.67
N ARG A 3 -14.91 22.58 -29.61
CA ARG A 3 -14.09 23.34 -28.67
C ARG A 3 -13.56 22.36 -27.62
N ASP A 4 -12.26 22.39 -27.38
CA ASP A 4 -11.63 21.57 -26.34
C ASP A 4 -12.06 22.04 -24.94
N ASP A 5 -11.91 21.15 -23.95
CA ASP A 5 -12.17 21.47 -22.55
C ASP A 5 -11.27 22.64 -22.08
N PRO A 6 -11.74 23.55 -21.22
CA PRO A 6 -10.99 24.73 -20.84
C PRO A 6 -9.64 24.41 -20.17
N ILE A 7 -9.53 23.23 -19.54
CA ILE A 7 -8.32 22.77 -18.85
C ILE A 7 -7.20 22.46 -19.85
N THR A 8 -7.52 21.82 -20.98
CA THR A 8 -6.53 21.43 -22.00
C THR A 8 -6.04 22.65 -22.79
N GLU A 9 -6.90 23.64 -22.98
CA GLU A 9 -6.54 24.91 -23.60
C GLU A 9 -5.62 25.77 -22.69
N GLU A 10 -5.90 25.80 -21.39
CA GLU A 10 -5.01 26.42 -20.39
C GLU A 10 -3.62 25.75 -20.38
N GLU A 11 -3.57 24.43 -20.52
CA GLU A 11 -2.31 23.69 -20.59
C GLU A 11 -1.47 24.03 -21.82
N ARG A 12 -2.11 24.25 -22.97
CA ARG A 12 -1.42 24.67 -24.20
C ARG A 12 -0.97 26.13 -24.18
N ARG A 13 -1.71 26.99 -23.47
CA ARG A 13 -1.45 28.44 -23.43
C ARG A 13 -0.33 28.82 -22.46
N ALA A 14 -0.09 28.02 -21.43
CA ALA A 14 0.92 28.34 -20.44
C ALA A 14 2.33 28.04 -20.90
N ASN A 15 3.25 28.95 -20.60
CA ASN A 15 4.67 28.80 -20.92
C ASN A 15 5.50 28.24 -19.74
N SER A 16 4.95 28.24 -18.52
CA SER A 16 5.61 27.78 -17.29
C SER A 16 4.64 27.12 -16.33
N ALA A 17 5.14 26.25 -15.43
CA ALA A 17 4.32 25.63 -14.38
C ALA A 17 3.67 26.66 -13.46
N THR A 18 4.35 27.77 -13.17
CA THR A 18 3.80 28.85 -12.37
C THR A 18 2.68 29.60 -13.11
N ASP A 19 2.78 29.68 -14.44
CA ASP A 19 1.81 30.32 -15.30
C ASP A 19 0.52 29.48 -15.42
N LEU A 20 0.65 28.14 -15.49
CA LEU A 20 -0.47 27.21 -15.38
C LEU A 20 -1.24 27.39 -14.08
N ILE A 21 -0.52 27.46 -12.96
CA ILE A 21 -1.12 27.66 -11.64
C ILE A 21 -1.82 29.02 -11.58
N ARG A 22 -1.18 30.08 -12.10
CA ARG A 22 -1.76 31.43 -12.17
C ARG A 22 -3.09 31.44 -12.93
N MET A 23 -3.16 30.86 -14.12
CA MET A 23 -4.40 30.82 -14.92
C MET A 23 -5.50 30.00 -14.24
N ARG A 24 -5.16 28.85 -13.64
CA ARG A 24 -6.11 28.04 -12.87
C ARG A 24 -6.64 28.78 -11.65
N LEU A 25 -5.78 29.52 -10.95
CA LEU A 25 -6.17 30.36 -9.82
C LEU A 25 -7.08 31.50 -10.28
N GLU A 26 -6.75 32.19 -11.37
CA GLU A 26 -7.58 33.27 -11.93
C GLU A 26 -8.98 32.77 -12.29
N ARG A 27 -9.08 31.59 -12.91
CA ARG A 27 -10.35 30.92 -13.21
C ARG A 27 -11.17 30.62 -11.95
N LEU A 28 -10.53 30.15 -10.87
CA LEU A 28 -11.21 29.89 -9.59
C LEU A 28 -11.63 31.19 -8.90
N GLN A 29 -10.81 32.24 -8.99
CA GLN A 29 -11.08 33.56 -8.43
C GLN A 29 -12.18 34.33 -9.17
N GLN A 30 -12.46 34.02 -10.44
CA GLN A 30 -13.59 34.60 -11.15
C GLN A 30 -14.95 34.22 -10.52
N ASN A 31 -15.01 33.08 -9.80
CA ASN A 31 -16.24 32.59 -9.16
C ASN A 31 -15.98 32.15 -7.72
N ILE A 32 -15.70 33.13 -6.85
CA ILE A 32 -15.33 32.88 -5.43
C ILE A 32 -16.45 32.17 -4.66
N ASP A 33 -17.72 32.48 -4.95
CA ASP A 33 -18.87 31.89 -4.27
C ASP A 33 -19.10 30.41 -4.62
N LYS A 34 -18.52 29.93 -5.73
CA LYS A 34 -18.68 28.54 -6.15
C LYS A 34 -17.59 27.69 -5.48
N PRO A 35 -17.94 26.68 -4.66
CA PRO A 35 -16.94 25.82 -4.05
C PRO A 35 -16.14 25.08 -5.13
N ALA A 36 -14.83 25.01 -4.93
CA ALA A 36 -13.93 24.32 -5.87
C ALA A 36 -14.26 22.81 -5.92
N PRO A 37 -14.33 22.19 -7.11
CA PRO A 37 -14.60 20.77 -7.24
C PRO A 37 -13.36 19.96 -6.85
N ILE A 38 -13.30 19.54 -5.59
CA ILE A 38 -12.24 18.64 -5.09
C ILE A 38 -12.64 17.20 -5.47
N PRO A 39 -11.84 16.48 -6.27
CA PRO A 39 -12.16 15.11 -6.63
C PRO A 39 -12.08 14.21 -5.40
N THR A 40 -13.15 13.47 -5.13
CA THR A 40 -13.12 12.41 -4.12
C THR A 40 -12.27 11.25 -4.62
N LYS A 41 -11.60 10.54 -3.70
CA LYS A 41 -10.86 9.32 -4.03
C LYS A 41 -11.80 8.34 -4.74
N LYS A 42 -11.40 7.87 -5.92
CA LYS A 42 -12.13 6.84 -6.65
C LYS A 42 -11.71 5.48 -6.09
N GLU A 43 -12.69 4.61 -5.88
CA GLU A 43 -12.40 3.20 -5.57
C GLU A 43 -11.55 2.60 -6.70
N THR A 44 -10.48 1.89 -6.33
CA THR A 44 -9.55 1.29 -7.31
C THR A 44 -10.22 0.18 -8.11
N LEU A 45 -11.14 -0.54 -7.47
CA LEU A 45 -11.93 -1.62 -8.08
C LEU A 45 -13.37 -1.17 -8.19
N ARG A 46 -13.94 -1.32 -9.39
CA ARG A 46 -15.35 -0.95 -9.64
C ARG A 46 -16.25 -2.08 -9.14
N ALA A 47 -16.99 -1.83 -8.07
CA ALA A 47 -17.95 -2.79 -7.55
C ALA A 47 -19.02 -3.17 -8.60
N PRO A 48 -19.40 -4.47 -8.70
CA PRO A 48 -20.49 -4.91 -9.54
C PRO A 48 -21.80 -4.26 -9.06
N LYS A 49 -22.71 -3.98 -9.99
CA LYS A 49 -24.00 -3.39 -9.63
C LYS A 49 -24.81 -4.43 -8.84
N ALA A 50 -25.34 -4.02 -7.69
CA ALA A 50 -26.23 -4.83 -6.89
C ALA A 50 -27.39 -5.41 -7.74
N PRO A 51 -27.79 -6.68 -7.49
CA PRO A 51 -28.93 -7.27 -8.18
C PRO A 51 -30.20 -6.45 -7.91
N LEU A 52 -31.16 -6.50 -8.85
CA LEU A 52 -32.45 -5.86 -8.62
C LEU A 52 -33.26 -6.69 -7.63
N GLU A 53 -33.87 -6.03 -6.64
CA GLU A 53 -34.73 -6.66 -5.63
C GLU A 53 -35.89 -7.44 -6.26
N PHE A 54 -36.55 -6.85 -7.27
CA PHE A 54 -37.69 -7.45 -7.94
C PHE A 54 -37.53 -7.39 -9.45
N VAL A 55 -37.60 -8.57 -10.09
CA VAL A 55 -37.72 -8.68 -11.55
C VAL A 55 -39.21 -8.70 -11.88
N ARG A 56 -39.66 -7.70 -12.65
CA ARG A 56 -41.09 -7.53 -13.00
C ARG A 56 -41.52 -8.38 -14.20
N ASN A 57 -40.59 -8.68 -15.10
CA ASN A 57 -40.88 -9.32 -16.39
C ASN A 57 -40.46 -10.79 -16.36
N VAL A 58 -40.93 -11.54 -15.37
CA VAL A 58 -40.66 -12.98 -15.26
C VAL A 58 -41.73 -13.73 -16.04
N VAL A 59 -41.30 -14.51 -17.03
CA VAL A 59 -42.19 -15.40 -17.79
C VAL A 59 -42.48 -16.64 -16.92
N GLY A 60 -43.68 -17.23 -17.05
CA GLY A 60 -44.10 -18.36 -16.21
C GLY A 60 -43.15 -19.56 -16.28
N SER A 61 -43.05 -20.34 -15.20
CA SER A 61 -42.04 -21.40 -15.04
C SER A 61 -42.11 -22.53 -16.09
N SER A 62 -43.28 -22.73 -16.69
CA SER A 62 -43.51 -23.73 -17.74
C SER A 62 -43.53 -23.14 -19.15
N ALA A 63 -43.25 -21.84 -19.30
CA ALA A 63 -43.20 -21.20 -20.61
C ALA A 63 -41.98 -21.70 -21.41
N ALA A 64 -42.15 -21.87 -22.72
CA ALA A 64 -41.05 -22.23 -23.61
C ALA A 64 -40.04 -21.08 -23.73
N ALA A 65 -38.79 -21.41 -24.09
CA ALA A 65 -37.72 -20.43 -24.25
C ALA A 65 -38.09 -19.38 -25.31
N GLY A 66 -38.22 -18.12 -24.87
CA GLY A 66 -38.49 -16.98 -25.76
C GLY A 66 -37.24 -16.50 -26.49
N SER A 67 -37.41 -15.71 -27.55
CA SER A 67 -36.30 -15.15 -28.34
C SER A 67 -35.37 -14.22 -27.54
N ALA A 68 -35.86 -13.61 -26.45
CA ALA A 68 -35.08 -12.73 -25.58
C ALA A 68 -34.27 -13.48 -24.51
N GLU A 69 -34.60 -14.76 -24.23
CA GLU A 69 -34.03 -15.50 -23.10
C GLU A 69 -32.51 -15.66 -23.22
N PHE A 70 -32.02 -15.89 -24.44
CA PHE A 70 -30.59 -15.97 -24.72
C PHE A 70 -29.83 -14.68 -24.32
N HIS A 71 -30.40 -13.51 -24.63
CA HIS A 71 -29.78 -12.24 -24.28
C HIS A 71 -29.84 -11.93 -22.78
N ILE A 72 -30.91 -12.37 -22.10
CA ILE A 72 -31.01 -12.29 -20.65
C ILE A 72 -29.91 -13.12 -20.00
N TYR A 73 -29.77 -14.39 -20.38
CA TYR A 73 -28.70 -15.27 -19.90
C TYR A 73 -27.30 -14.70 -20.16
N ARG A 74 -27.02 -14.25 -21.40
CA ARG A 74 -25.71 -13.66 -21.74
C ARG A 74 -25.35 -12.47 -20.84
N ASN A 75 -26.32 -11.59 -20.59
CA ASN A 75 -26.12 -10.43 -19.73
C ASN A 75 -25.97 -10.83 -18.25
N ASN A 76 -26.73 -11.81 -17.78
CA ASN A 76 -26.63 -12.34 -16.42
C ASN A 76 -25.26 -13.00 -16.20
N ARG A 77 -24.84 -13.90 -17.09
CA ARG A 77 -23.53 -14.56 -17.03
C ARG A 77 -22.39 -13.55 -16.98
N ARG A 78 -22.44 -12.50 -17.81
CA ARG A 78 -21.42 -11.43 -17.77
C ARG A 78 -21.42 -10.68 -16.44
N LYS A 79 -22.61 -10.36 -15.90
CA LYS A 79 -22.72 -9.70 -14.59
C LYS A 79 -22.15 -10.59 -13.48
N GLU A 80 -22.44 -11.89 -13.54
CA GLU A 80 -21.98 -12.85 -12.54
C GLU A 80 -20.47 -13.08 -12.63
N GLN A 81 -19.91 -13.25 -13.84
CA GLN A 81 -18.47 -13.36 -14.01
C GLN A 81 -17.76 -12.10 -13.48
N ASN A 82 -18.23 -10.91 -13.85
CA ASN A 82 -17.67 -9.66 -13.33
C ASN A 82 -17.78 -9.56 -11.80
N ARG A 83 -18.81 -10.16 -11.20
CA ARG A 83 -19.00 -10.20 -9.74
C ARG A 83 -17.99 -11.14 -9.09
N LEU A 84 -17.78 -12.33 -9.66
CA LEU A 84 -16.78 -13.29 -9.19
C LEU A 84 -15.37 -12.73 -9.34
N ASP A 85 -15.03 -12.19 -10.51
CA ASP A 85 -13.72 -11.56 -10.77
C ASP A 85 -13.44 -10.41 -9.78
N TYR A 86 -14.47 -9.63 -9.42
CA TYR A 86 -14.34 -8.57 -8.42
C TYR A 86 -14.07 -9.13 -7.03
N ILE A 87 -14.79 -10.17 -6.61
CA ILE A 87 -14.59 -10.82 -5.30
C ILE A 87 -13.17 -11.39 -5.21
N ASP A 88 -12.73 -12.11 -6.24
CA ASP A 88 -11.39 -12.70 -6.29
C ASP A 88 -10.30 -11.61 -6.26
N ALA A 89 -10.50 -10.50 -6.98
CA ALA A 89 -9.56 -9.38 -6.98
C ALA A 89 -9.49 -8.66 -5.62
N VAL A 90 -10.62 -8.48 -4.94
CA VAL A 90 -10.67 -7.90 -3.60
C VAL A 90 -9.97 -8.82 -2.60
N ALA A 91 -10.27 -10.12 -2.61
CA ALA A 91 -9.64 -11.09 -1.72
C ALA A 91 -8.11 -11.12 -1.88
N LYS A 92 -7.61 -11.15 -3.12
CA LYS A 92 -6.17 -11.08 -3.40
C LYS A 92 -5.53 -9.79 -2.91
N LYS A 93 -6.22 -8.65 -3.07
CA LYS A 93 -5.73 -7.36 -2.59
C LYS A 93 -5.65 -7.34 -1.06
N GLU A 94 -6.69 -7.81 -0.39
CA GLU A 94 -6.73 -7.88 1.08
C GLU A 94 -5.62 -8.78 1.63
N GLU A 95 -5.39 -9.95 1.03
CA GLU A 95 -4.30 -10.85 1.41
C GLU A 95 -2.92 -10.17 1.27
N LEU A 96 -2.67 -9.49 0.15
CA LEU A 96 -1.41 -8.77 -0.07
C LEU A 96 -1.22 -7.59 0.90
N ASP A 97 -2.29 -6.84 1.15
CA ASP A 97 -2.28 -5.70 2.08
C ASP A 97 -2.03 -6.18 3.52
N GLU A 98 -2.62 -7.30 3.92
CA GLU A 98 -2.39 -7.93 5.22
C GLU A 98 -0.97 -8.45 5.37
N ALA A 99 -0.44 -9.15 4.35
CA ALA A 99 0.94 -9.61 4.35
C ALA A 99 1.93 -8.45 4.43
N TYR A 100 1.67 -7.36 3.70
CA TYR A 100 2.48 -6.15 3.76
C TYR A 100 2.44 -5.51 5.15
N ARG A 101 1.24 -5.34 5.73
CA ARG A 101 1.08 -4.79 7.08
C ARG A 101 1.80 -5.62 8.13
N GLN A 102 1.72 -6.95 8.05
CA GLN A 102 2.46 -7.84 8.95
C GLN A 102 3.98 -7.69 8.79
N LYS A 103 4.49 -7.56 7.56
CA LYS A 103 5.92 -7.32 7.31
C LYS A 103 6.38 -6.00 7.90
N VAL A 104 5.64 -4.91 7.68
CA VAL A 104 5.95 -3.58 8.24
C VAL A 104 5.96 -3.63 9.76
N ASN A 105 4.92 -4.20 10.39
CA ASN A 105 4.86 -4.29 11.85
C ASN A 105 6.04 -5.07 12.44
N LYS A 106 6.43 -6.19 11.83
CA LYS A 106 7.61 -6.97 12.27
C LYS A 106 8.90 -6.17 12.18
N LEU A 107 9.09 -5.42 11.08
CA LEU A 107 10.26 -4.56 10.92
C LEU A 107 10.28 -3.43 11.96
N GLU A 108 9.13 -2.79 12.20
CA GLU A 108 9.01 -1.75 13.23
C GLU A 108 9.30 -2.31 14.63
N GLU A 109 8.81 -3.50 14.96
CA GLU A 109 9.10 -4.18 16.24
C GLU A 109 10.60 -4.49 16.38
N GLU A 110 11.25 -5.05 15.35
CA GLU A 110 12.69 -5.32 15.35
C GLU A 110 13.51 -4.03 15.54
N GLU A 111 13.15 -2.94 14.85
CA GLU A 111 13.81 -1.65 14.96
C GLU A 111 13.61 -1.00 16.34
N GLN A 112 12.40 -1.13 16.90
CA GLN A 112 12.09 -0.67 18.25
C GLN A 112 12.88 -1.45 19.30
N LEU A 113 12.98 -2.78 19.17
CA LEU A 113 13.78 -3.61 20.08
C LEU A 113 15.26 -3.25 20.02
N LYS A 114 15.83 -3.09 18.81
CA LYS A 114 17.23 -2.65 18.62
C LYS A 114 17.46 -1.26 19.23
N THR A 115 16.54 -0.34 19.00
CA THR A 115 16.62 1.04 19.51
C THR A 115 16.45 1.09 21.03
N ALA A 116 15.54 0.28 21.60
CA ALA A 116 15.32 0.15 23.04
C ALA A 116 16.56 -0.42 23.75
N LYS A 117 17.20 -1.46 23.19
CA LYS A 117 18.47 -2.02 23.70
C LYS A 117 19.57 -0.95 23.71
N LYS A 118 19.76 -0.23 22.59
CA LYS A 118 20.75 0.86 22.49
C LYS A 118 20.43 2.03 23.43
N ARG A 119 19.15 2.37 23.62
CA ARG A 119 18.70 3.42 24.55
C ARG A 119 18.97 3.01 26.01
N ALA A 120 18.67 1.77 26.39
CA ALA A 120 18.93 1.23 27.73
C ALA A 120 20.43 1.23 28.07
N LYS A 121 21.30 0.83 27.12
CA LYS A 121 22.78 0.92 27.27
C LYS A 121 23.21 2.36 27.58
N ARG A 122 22.74 3.33 26.79
CA ARG A 122 23.06 4.76 26.98
C ARG A 122 22.52 5.32 28.30
N LEU A 123 21.33 4.93 28.74
CA LEU A 123 20.78 5.36 30.03
C LEU A 123 21.60 4.81 31.20
N ARG A 124 21.97 3.53 31.17
CA ARG A 124 22.82 2.90 32.19
C ARG A 124 24.19 3.59 32.29
N GLN A 125 24.82 3.91 31.16
CA GLN A 125 26.08 4.66 31.13
C GLN A 125 25.92 6.08 31.70
N LYS A 126 24.86 6.81 31.31
CA LYS A 126 24.56 8.14 31.86
C LYS A 126 24.33 8.11 33.37
N GLU A 127 23.61 7.13 33.88
CA GLU A 127 23.39 6.95 35.33
C GLU A 127 24.70 6.63 36.07
N ALA A 128 25.54 5.74 35.51
CA ALA A 128 26.84 5.43 36.09
C ALA A 128 27.77 6.66 36.12
N ALA A 129 27.80 7.45 35.05
CA ALA A 129 28.58 8.69 34.98
C ALA A 129 28.07 9.74 36.00
N LYS A 130 26.75 9.89 36.16
CA LYS A 130 26.16 10.77 37.19
C LYS A 130 26.56 10.32 38.60
N LYS A 131 26.48 9.02 38.90
CA LYS A 131 26.90 8.46 40.20
C LYS A 131 28.38 8.70 40.47
N ARG A 132 29.26 8.51 39.48
CA ARG A 132 30.69 8.82 39.59
C ARG A 132 30.95 10.31 39.85
N LYS A 133 30.24 11.21 39.17
CA LYS A 133 30.33 12.67 39.40
C LYS A 133 29.86 13.07 40.80
N MET A 134 28.76 12.48 41.29
CA MET A 134 28.28 12.73 42.67
C MET A 134 29.28 12.24 43.72
N ALA A 135 29.81 11.01 43.56
CA ALA A 135 30.81 10.47 44.46
C ALA A 135 32.12 11.29 44.46
N LYS A 136 32.55 11.82 43.29
CA LYS A 136 33.71 12.73 43.21
C LYS A 136 33.42 14.05 43.93
N LYS A 137 32.22 14.61 43.78
CA LYS A 137 31.82 15.86 44.45
C LYS A 137 31.69 15.73 45.98
N GLU A 138 31.25 14.58 46.49
CA GLU A 138 31.27 14.30 47.93
C GLU A 138 32.70 14.17 48.46
N LYS A 139 33.61 13.58 47.66
CA LYS A 139 35.02 13.42 48.03
C LYS A 139 35.83 14.71 47.95
N ASP A 140 35.55 15.59 46.98
CA ASP A 140 36.16 16.93 46.84
C ASP A 140 35.61 17.97 47.84
N SER A 141 34.64 17.61 48.68
CA SER A 141 34.19 18.47 49.79
C SER A 141 35.07 18.39 51.04
N ASP A 142 36.07 17.50 51.05
CA ASP A 142 37.05 17.33 52.14
C ASP A 142 38.48 17.77 51.74
N ASP A 143 38.76 18.04 50.46
CA ASP A 143 40.07 18.56 50.03
C ASP A 143 39.94 19.51 48.83
N SER A 144 40.25 20.78 49.08
CA SER A 144 40.33 21.83 48.06
C SER A 144 41.70 21.76 47.38
N SER A 145 41.81 21.18 46.19
CA SER A 145 42.65 21.74 45.10
C SER A 145 42.56 20.98 43.77
N SER A 146 42.70 21.78 42.71
CA SER A 146 43.27 21.43 41.39
C SER A 146 42.47 20.56 40.42
N ASP A 147 41.92 21.25 39.42
CA ASP A 147 42.16 21.03 37.99
C ASP A 147 42.69 19.64 37.59
N ASP A 148 41.89 18.86 36.86
CA ASP A 148 42.35 18.32 35.59
C ASP A 148 41.21 17.80 34.72
N SER A 149 41.35 18.11 33.43
CA SER A 149 40.47 17.75 32.33
C SER A 149 40.78 16.34 31.87
N ASP A 150 39.76 15.47 31.76
CA ASP A 150 39.78 14.41 30.77
C ASP A 150 38.35 13.93 30.48
N ASP A 151 37.73 14.54 29.48
CA ASP A 151 36.50 14.04 28.86
C ASP A 151 36.88 12.91 27.88
N SER A 152 37.30 11.78 28.45
CA SER A 152 37.49 10.55 27.71
C SER A 152 36.11 10.00 27.32
N ASN A 153 35.62 10.45 26.15
CA ASN A 153 34.60 9.76 25.39
C ASN A 153 35.15 8.38 24.98
N SER A 154 35.02 7.42 25.89
CA SER A 154 35.15 6.00 25.57
C SER A 154 33.88 5.58 24.82
N ASP A 155 33.84 5.93 23.54
CA ASP A 155 32.97 5.31 22.56
C ASP A 155 33.50 3.90 22.32
N SER A 156 33.12 2.97 23.20
CA SER A 156 33.35 1.55 22.99
C SER A 156 32.23 1.07 22.06
N ASP A 157 32.47 1.29 20.77
CA ASP A 157 31.82 0.60 19.66
C ASP A 157 32.23 -0.89 19.72
N ASP A 158 31.57 -1.61 20.62
CA ASP A 158 31.40 -3.06 20.46
C ASP A 158 30.30 -3.25 19.41
N ASP A 159 30.74 -3.29 18.14
CA ASP A 159 30.02 -3.93 17.04
C ASP A 159 29.94 -5.44 17.34
N ASP A 160 28.92 -5.80 18.12
CA ASP A 160 28.50 -7.19 18.32
C ASP A 160 27.76 -7.64 17.04
N ASP A 161 28.55 -8.27 16.18
CA ASP A 161 28.23 -9.05 15.00
C ASP A 161 26.84 -9.72 15.05
N SER A 162 25.89 -9.16 14.31
CA SER A 162 24.64 -9.83 13.95
C SER A 162 24.46 -9.87 12.44
N GLU A 163 25.55 -10.07 11.70
CA GLU A 163 25.55 -10.35 10.25
C GLU A 163 25.71 -11.86 9.96
N LYS A 164 24.93 -12.70 10.65
CA LYS A 164 24.69 -14.08 10.21
C LYS A 164 23.25 -14.46 10.53
N GLU A 165 22.35 -14.11 9.61
CA GLU A 165 21.06 -14.78 9.31
C GLU A 165 20.18 -13.86 8.43
N ARG A 166 20.71 -13.39 7.29
CA ARG A 166 19.91 -12.77 6.20
C ARG A 166 20.45 -13.13 4.81
N LYS A 167 20.94 -14.36 4.64
CA LYS A 167 21.37 -14.91 3.35
C LYS A 167 20.97 -16.38 3.24
N THR A 168 19.66 -16.64 3.19
CA THR A 168 19.06 -17.90 2.70
C THR A 168 17.56 -17.68 2.67
N GLU A 169 17.04 -16.89 1.73
CA GLU A 169 15.62 -16.95 1.33
C GLU A 169 15.30 -16.09 0.08
N GLU A 170 16.18 -15.16 -0.33
CA GLU A 170 15.97 -14.36 -1.56
C GLU A 170 16.41 -15.03 -2.88
N GLU A 171 16.95 -16.25 -2.86
CA GLU A 171 17.49 -16.92 -4.06
C GLU A 171 16.66 -18.13 -4.56
N GLN A 172 15.38 -18.22 -4.16
CA GLN A 172 14.44 -19.25 -4.69
C GLN A 172 13.15 -18.65 -5.30
N GLY A 173 13.12 -17.34 -5.58
CA GLY A 173 11.97 -16.66 -6.18
C GLY A 173 12.14 -16.23 -7.65
N ALA A 174 13.27 -16.53 -8.28
CA ALA A 174 13.65 -15.95 -9.58
C ALA A 174 13.97 -16.97 -10.69
N GLU A 175 13.53 -18.23 -10.56
CA GLU A 175 13.52 -19.22 -11.65
C GLU A 175 12.11 -19.77 -11.80
N GLY A 176 11.45 -19.51 -12.95
CA GLY A 176 10.15 -20.09 -13.26
C GLY A 176 9.16 -19.19 -13.99
N TRP A 177 9.58 -18.51 -15.06
CA TRP A 177 8.67 -18.16 -16.16
C TRP A 177 9.15 -18.87 -17.41
N GLU A 178 9.05 -20.21 -17.40
CA GLU A 178 9.05 -20.98 -18.64
C GLU A 178 7.62 -20.96 -19.21
N GLU A 179 7.55 -20.45 -20.42
CA GLU A 179 6.37 -20.34 -21.25
C GLU A 179 5.97 -21.73 -21.76
N GLU A 180 5.22 -22.51 -20.97
CA GLU A 180 4.56 -23.71 -21.47
C GLU A 180 3.39 -23.34 -22.38
N LYS A 181 3.68 -23.31 -23.69
CA LYS A 181 2.70 -23.54 -24.74
C LYS A 181 2.08 -24.93 -24.54
N THR A 182 0.98 -25.02 -23.82
CA THR A 182 0.14 -26.22 -23.84
C THR A 182 -0.68 -26.22 -25.13
N GLY A 183 -0.33 -27.20 -25.97
CA GLY A 183 -1.00 -27.49 -27.22
C GLY A 183 -2.44 -27.92 -26.99
N GLU A 184 -3.27 -27.47 -27.92
CA GLU A 184 -4.64 -27.88 -28.19
C GLU A 184 -4.76 -29.41 -28.29
N GLN A 185 -5.16 -30.06 -27.19
CA GLN A 185 -5.66 -31.44 -27.24
C GLN A 185 -7.18 -31.40 -27.39
N LYS A 186 -7.62 -31.66 -28.63
CA LYS A 186 -9.00 -32.01 -28.96
C LYS A 186 -9.35 -33.32 -28.25
N ASN A 187 -10.15 -33.23 -27.21
CA ASN A 187 -10.87 -34.39 -26.68
C ASN A 187 -12.20 -34.47 -27.44
N GLU A 188 -12.25 -35.38 -28.41
CA GLU A 188 -13.50 -35.84 -29.03
C GLU A 188 -14.21 -36.75 -28.03
N GLU A 189 -15.37 -36.33 -27.52
CA GLU A 189 -16.24 -37.21 -26.74
C GLU A 189 -16.92 -38.21 -27.69
N PRO A 190 -17.04 -39.50 -27.29
CA PRO A 190 -17.72 -40.49 -28.11
C PRO A 190 -19.23 -40.22 -28.11
N ILE A 191 -19.79 -40.17 -29.32
CA ILE A 191 -21.22 -40.12 -29.61
C ILE A 191 -21.90 -41.32 -28.95
N ILE A 192 -22.66 -41.08 -27.89
CA ILE A 192 -23.60 -42.06 -27.35
C ILE A 192 -24.90 -41.91 -28.13
N SER A 193 -25.18 -42.89 -28.99
CA SER A 193 -26.46 -43.03 -29.68
C SER A 193 -27.56 -43.44 -28.70
N ALA A 194 -28.69 -42.73 -28.72
CA ALA A 194 -29.99 -43.22 -28.30
C ALA A 194 -31.05 -42.63 -29.25
#